data_AF-K6YLI6-F1
#
_entry.id   AF-K6YLI6-F1
#
_cell.length_a   1.000
_cell.length_b   1.000
_cell.length_c   1.000
_cell.angle_alpha   90.00
_cell.angle_beta   90.00
_cell.angle_gamma   90.00
#
_symmetry.space_group_name_H-M   'P 1'
#
loop_
_entity.id
_entity.type
_entity.pdbx_description
1 polymer ?
#
loop_
_entity_poly.entity_id
_entity_poly.type
_entity_poly.pdbx_seq_one_letter_code
_entity_poly.pdbx_strand_id
1 'polypeptide(L)'
;MNTRKLTQVETTKTEILKGLSINYELLFVTATGLTKNIFDATESISNLLNQEQVHNFDLQPFGTNYKVMFPCIILSGGIREETKVSLYRANQRGDKRFWPGRFKDYAEPNQIFALFIANSTIILLNLSEEQKLDVNEGSYLSEILDSINVEPNEFLGTDNVVKETEVEEAISSEIDEPSRFEVSSYGWDSDVEGLVKRMNRGDIKLPGFQRGFVWSNTEQSRFIESLILGLPVPNIFLAKDGDSKTMNIIDGQQRLKTLQRYLAGKFPISNSKKIHEDLRGCYFNREVAKTIKSKVLEDADERTLTDSILHSIVIKPDPSSDSPDYGYEYNKAVIQIFRRLNTSGKALQPQEVRSCIFYGPFDTHLHNMNKYDSWRSLFGAEHSRYKDVETILRFLALYENVENYKAPMPSFLDKYMEENRNMIADKMLELSELFNKTTTLLLKACGESLFKTSGTLLLSKFDAVTVGFAKVIASGRTFNDTEIRSKIEQLLADTNYISFTNEFINDTGNVIGRVKTAIKIFEA
;
A
#
# COMPACT_ATOMS: atom_id res chain seq x y z
N MET A 1 -33.75 -4.03 22.15
CA MET A 1 -32.91 -5.01 21.43
C MET A 1 -33.75 -6.23 21.11
N ASN A 2 -33.75 -6.70 19.86
CA ASN A 2 -34.40 -7.96 19.49
C ASN A 2 -33.50 -9.12 19.91
N THR A 3 -33.62 -9.54 21.18
CA THR A 3 -32.93 -10.72 21.70
C THR A 3 -33.97 -11.83 21.84
N ARG A 4 -34.01 -12.76 20.88
CA ARG A 4 -34.75 -14.02 21.05
C ARG A 4 -33.80 -15.10 21.57
N LYS A 5 -34.36 -16.12 22.21
CA LYS A 5 -33.59 -17.33 22.55
C LYS A 5 -33.07 -17.95 21.25
N LEU A 6 -31.82 -18.42 21.30
CA LEU A 6 -31.21 -19.18 20.21
C LEU A 6 -31.94 -20.51 20.04
N THR A 7 -32.03 -20.98 18.80
CA THR A 7 -32.48 -22.34 18.51
C THR A 7 -31.40 -23.35 18.95
N GLN A 8 -31.75 -24.63 19.00
CA GLN A 8 -30.79 -25.68 19.34
C GLN A 8 -29.62 -25.72 18.33
N VAL A 9 -29.90 -25.48 17.05
CA VAL A 9 -28.90 -25.44 15.97
C VAL A 9 -27.94 -24.25 16.18
N GLU A 10 -28.49 -23.06 16.41
CA GLU A 10 -27.71 -21.84 16.66
C GLU A 10 -26.84 -21.98 17.91
N THR A 11 -27.40 -22.54 18.99
CA THR A 11 -26.68 -22.79 20.26
C THR A 11 -25.49 -23.70 20.04
N THR A 12 -25.69 -24.84 19.37
CA THR A 12 -24.62 -25.80 19.06
C THR A 12 -23.50 -25.14 18.25
N LYS A 13 -23.86 -24.31 17.26
CA LYS A 13 -22.89 -23.59 16.42
C LYS A 13 -22.11 -22.54 17.21
N THR A 14 -22.76 -21.81 18.12
CA THR A 14 -22.06 -20.87 19.01
C THR A 14 -21.08 -21.56 19.96
N GLU A 15 -21.39 -22.76 20.45
CA GLU A 15 -20.46 -23.55 21.28
C GLU A 15 -19.22 -23.97 20.50
N ILE A 16 -19.37 -24.34 19.22
CA ILE A 16 -18.24 -24.63 18.33
C ILE A 16 -17.36 -23.39 18.16
N LEU A 17 -17.94 -22.22 17.87
CA LEU A 17 -17.16 -20.98 17.71
C LEU A 17 -16.41 -20.59 19.00
N LYS A 18 -17.02 -20.81 20.18
CA LYS A 18 -16.35 -20.63 21.47
C LYS A 18 -15.20 -21.60 21.66
N GLY A 19 -15.37 -22.87 21.29
CA GLY A 19 -14.30 -23.87 21.33
C GLY A 19 -13.12 -23.54 20.42
N LEU A 20 -13.36 -22.75 19.36
CA LEU A 20 -12.35 -22.25 18.44
C LEU A 20 -11.73 -20.90 18.88
N SER A 21 -12.07 -20.40 20.08
CA SER A 21 -11.58 -19.12 20.62
C SER A 21 -11.85 -17.89 19.74
N ILE A 22 -12.91 -17.92 18.94
CA ILE A 22 -13.27 -16.79 18.06
C ILE A 22 -14.00 -15.74 18.89
N ASN A 23 -13.50 -14.51 18.86
CA ASN A 23 -14.20 -13.35 19.43
C ASN A 23 -15.28 -12.87 18.43
N TYR A 24 -16.56 -13.08 18.75
CA TYR A 24 -17.68 -12.76 17.85
C TYR A 24 -18.87 -12.13 18.57
N GLU A 25 -19.66 -11.37 17.83
CA GLU A 25 -20.93 -10.78 18.25
C GLU A 25 -22.09 -11.29 17.41
N LEU A 26 -23.30 -11.31 17.98
CA LEU A 26 -24.48 -11.82 17.28
C LEU A 26 -25.26 -10.72 16.57
N LEU A 27 -25.45 -10.89 15.27
CA LEU A 27 -26.30 -10.06 14.44
C LEU A 27 -27.66 -10.74 14.23
N PHE A 28 -28.73 -10.13 14.76
CA PHE A 28 -30.10 -10.58 14.57
C PHE A 28 -30.73 -9.90 13.35
N VAL A 29 -31.04 -10.68 12.32
CA VAL A 29 -31.58 -10.18 11.07
C VAL A 29 -33.08 -9.89 11.22
N THR A 30 -33.47 -8.63 11.01
CA THR A 30 -34.87 -8.20 11.07
C THR A 30 -35.42 -7.93 9.66
N ALA A 31 -36.71 -8.20 9.45
CA ALA A 31 -37.38 -7.90 8.18
C ALA A 31 -37.24 -6.41 7.81
N THR A 32 -37.37 -5.51 8.79
CA THR A 32 -37.21 -4.07 8.56
C THR A 32 -35.78 -3.69 8.17
N GLY A 33 -34.77 -4.29 8.80
CA GLY A 33 -33.36 -4.01 8.49
C GLY A 33 -32.98 -4.48 7.09
N LEU A 34 -33.48 -5.65 6.67
CA LEU A 34 -33.37 -6.11 5.29
C LEU A 34 -34.06 -5.12 4.34
N THR A 35 -35.36 -4.87 4.49
CA THR A 35 -36.10 -3.97 3.58
C THR A 35 -35.42 -2.61 3.40
N LYS A 36 -34.96 -2.00 4.49
CA LYS A 36 -34.33 -0.67 4.50
C LYS A 36 -32.83 -0.66 4.17
N ASN A 37 -32.20 -1.82 3.94
CA ASN A 37 -30.75 -1.93 3.76
C ASN A 37 -29.95 -1.29 4.90
N ILE A 38 -30.35 -1.52 6.15
CA ILE A 38 -29.68 -0.91 7.30
C ILE A 38 -29.88 -1.70 8.59
N PHE A 39 -28.78 -1.89 9.34
CA PHE A 39 -28.81 -2.40 10.71
C PHE A 39 -28.26 -1.38 11.70
N ASP A 40 -28.67 -1.52 12.95
CA ASP A 40 -28.02 -0.87 14.08
C ASP A 40 -26.75 -1.64 14.44
N ALA A 41 -25.63 -0.94 14.47
CA ALA A 41 -24.43 -1.44 15.11
C ALA A 41 -24.68 -1.32 16.63
N THR A 42 -25.13 -2.41 17.23
CA THR A 42 -25.34 -2.49 18.68
C THR A 42 -24.07 -2.11 19.41
N GLU A 43 -24.19 -1.76 20.69
CA GLU A 43 -23.02 -1.43 21.51
C GLU A 43 -21.97 -2.56 21.47
N SER A 44 -22.42 -3.81 21.49
CA SER A 44 -21.53 -4.97 21.41
C SER A 44 -20.79 -5.07 20.07
N ILE A 45 -21.48 -4.90 18.93
CA ILE A 45 -20.85 -4.86 17.60
C ILE A 45 -19.92 -3.65 17.48
N SER A 46 -20.32 -2.48 17.98
CA SER A 46 -19.47 -1.28 18.00
C SER A 46 -18.21 -1.49 18.83
N ASN A 47 -18.31 -2.20 19.96
CA ASN A 47 -17.17 -2.48 20.82
C ASN A 47 -16.23 -3.50 20.17
N LEU A 48 -16.77 -4.57 19.58
CA LEU A 48 -15.98 -5.54 18.83
C LEU A 48 -15.20 -4.86 17.69
N LEU A 49 -15.86 -4.02 16.89
CA LEU A 49 -15.20 -3.29 15.80
C LEU A 49 -14.11 -2.33 16.29
N ASN A 50 -14.28 -1.74 17.47
CA ASN A 50 -13.29 -0.85 18.07
C ASN A 50 -12.10 -1.64 18.67
N GLN A 51 -12.38 -2.72 19.39
CA GLN A 51 -11.36 -3.59 20.01
C GLN A 51 -10.47 -4.26 18.96
N GLU A 52 -11.07 -4.76 17.88
CA GLU A 52 -10.35 -5.37 16.76
C GLU A 52 -9.79 -4.31 15.78
N GLN A 53 -9.78 -3.02 16.17
CA GLN A 53 -9.22 -1.89 15.44
C GLN A 53 -9.75 -1.71 14.00
N VAL A 54 -10.98 -2.17 13.74
CA VAL A 54 -11.65 -2.01 12.43
C VAL A 54 -12.30 -0.65 12.33
N HIS A 55 -13.16 -0.25 13.28
CA HIS A 55 -13.84 1.04 13.22
C HIS A 55 -14.24 1.54 14.60
N ASN A 56 -13.91 2.80 14.90
CA ASN A 56 -14.39 3.49 16.08
C ASN A 56 -15.44 4.53 15.69
N PHE A 57 -16.71 4.20 15.95
CA PHE A 57 -17.83 5.10 15.69
C PHE A 57 -17.76 6.41 16.47
N ASP A 58 -17.17 6.43 17.66
CA ASP A 58 -17.18 7.63 18.51
C ASP A 58 -16.33 8.76 17.91
N LEU A 59 -15.35 8.41 17.07
CA LEU A 59 -14.53 9.34 16.29
C LEU A 59 -15.16 9.74 14.95
N GLN A 60 -16.26 9.11 14.54
CA GLN A 60 -16.89 9.32 13.24
C GLN A 60 -17.88 10.52 13.29
N PRO A 61 -17.79 11.47 12.35
CA PRO A 61 -18.79 12.54 12.21
C PRO A 61 -20.19 12.01 11.84
N PHE A 62 -21.22 12.81 12.12
CA PHE A 62 -22.60 12.46 11.82
C PHE A 62 -22.95 12.64 10.34
N GLY A 63 -23.60 11.63 9.75
CA GLY A 63 -24.23 11.69 8.45
C GLY A 63 -23.77 10.62 7.47
N THR A 64 -24.60 10.38 6.46
CA THR A 64 -24.31 9.42 5.39
C THR A 64 -23.12 9.81 4.52
N ASN A 65 -22.76 11.10 4.49
CA ASN A 65 -21.61 11.61 3.74
C ASN A 65 -20.26 11.17 4.36
N TYR A 66 -20.24 10.81 5.64
CA TYR A 66 -19.06 10.31 6.35
C TYR A 66 -19.06 8.78 6.47
N LYS A 67 -19.83 8.12 5.61
CA LYS A 67 -19.91 6.67 5.54
C LYS A 67 -18.57 6.11 5.10
N VAL A 68 -18.06 5.18 5.90
CA VAL A 68 -16.85 4.41 5.59
C VAL A 68 -17.23 3.02 5.10
N MET A 69 -16.37 2.43 4.27
CA MET A 69 -16.61 1.13 3.66
C MET A 69 -15.47 0.18 4.02
N PHE A 70 -15.79 -0.95 4.64
CA PHE A 70 -14.82 -1.98 4.99
C PHE A 70 -15.03 -3.27 4.19
N PRO A 71 -13.98 -4.05 3.93
CA PRO A 71 -14.12 -5.41 3.39
C PRO A 71 -15.02 -6.26 4.28
N CYS A 72 -15.90 -7.05 3.65
CA CYS A 72 -16.81 -7.94 4.34
C CYS A 72 -16.91 -9.26 3.59
N ILE A 73 -16.90 -10.39 4.30
CA ILE A 73 -17.18 -11.71 3.75
C ILE A 73 -18.46 -12.24 4.39
N ILE A 74 -19.40 -12.70 3.56
CA ILE A 74 -20.62 -13.37 4.02
C ILE A 74 -20.46 -14.87 3.74
N LEU A 75 -20.62 -15.68 4.78
CA LEU A 75 -20.68 -17.14 4.70
C LEU A 75 -22.11 -17.58 4.98
N SER A 76 -22.84 -17.95 3.92
CA SER A 76 -24.21 -18.43 4.00
C SER A 76 -24.55 -19.33 2.81
N GLY A 77 -25.34 -20.36 3.03
CA GLY A 77 -25.80 -21.31 2.02
C GLY A 77 -24.69 -22.19 1.47
N GLY A 78 -23.60 -22.36 2.23
CA GLY A 78 -22.37 -22.99 1.74
C GLY A 78 -21.60 -22.16 0.71
N ILE A 79 -21.95 -20.87 0.56
CA ILE A 79 -21.32 -19.94 -0.38
C ILE A 79 -20.49 -18.92 0.41
N ARG A 80 -19.36 -18.50 -0.18
CA ARG A 80 -18.55 -17.37 0.26
C ARG A 80 -18.77 -16.20 -0.69
N GLU A 81 -19.28 -15.09 -0.16
CA GLU A 81 -19.47 -13.85 -0.89
C GLU A 81 -18.55 -12.76 -0.36
N GLU A 82 -17.76 -12.14 -1.24
CA GLU A 82 -16.91 -11.00 -0.90
C GLU A 82 -17.56 -9.68 -1.29
N THR A 83 -17.75 -8.80 -0.32
CA THR A 83 -18.50 -7.55 -0.46
C THR A 83 -17.86 -6.45 0.40
N LYS A 84 -18.55 -5.31 0.54
CA LYS A 84 -18.19 -4.25 1.47
C LYS A 84 -19.32 -3.98 2.44
N VAL A 85 -18.98 -3.63 3.66
CA VAL A 85 -19.92 -3.16 4.68
C VAL A 85 -19.77 -1.67 4.87
N SER A 86 -20.89 -0.95 4.83
CA SER A 86 -20.94 0.47 5.12
C SER A 86 -21.13 0.70 6.61
N LEU A 87 -20.41 1.63 7.23
CA LEU A 87 -20.61 2.06 8.62
C LEU A 87 -20.69 3.58 8.71
N TYR A 88 -21.67 4.10 9.47
CA TYR A 88 -21.84 5.53 9.69
C TYR A 88 -22.66 5.86 10.95
N ARG A 89 -22.60 7.11 11.41
CA ARG A 89 -23.51 7.62 12.46
C ARG A 89 -24.64 8.44 11.85
N ALA A 90 -25.88 8.18 12.24
CA ALA A 90 -27.03 8.91 11.71
C ALA A 90 -27.11 10.36 12.22
N ASN A 91 -27.60 11.28 11.37
CA ASN A 91 -27.64 12.74 11.65
C ASN A 91 -28.46 13.15 12.89
N GLN A 92 -29.50 12.41 13.25
CA GLN A 92 -30.47 12.89 14.25
C GLN A 92 -30.13 12.47 15.68
N ARG A 93 -29.90 11.17 15.91
CA ARG A 93 -29.65 10.60 17.25
C ARG A 93 -28.23 10.08 17.42
N GLY A 94 -27.41 10.15 16.38
CA GLY A 94 -26.07 9.59 16.39
C GLY A 94 -26.02 8.06 16.35
N ASP A 95 -27.15 7.41 16.07
CA ASP A 95 -27.25 5.95 15.99
C ASP A 95 -26.15 5.40 15.08
N LYS A 96 -25.42 4.42 15.60
CA LYS A 96 -24.36 3.72 14.87
C LYS A 96 -25.03 2.73 13.91
N ARG A 97 -24.79 2.89 12.62
CA ARG A 97 -25.45 2.12 11.57
C ARG A 97 -24.42 1.33 10.79
N PHE A 98 -24.76 0.11 10.41
CA PHE A 98 -23.98 -0.66 9.45
C PHE A 98 -24.86 -1.41 8.45
N TRP A 99 -24.33 -1.66 7.26
CA TRP A 99 -25.01 -2.48 6.25
C TRP A 99 -24.02 -3.21 5.34
N PRO A 100 -24.06 -4.55 5.28
CA PRO A 100 -23.26 -5.34 4.34
C PRO A 100 -23.88 -5.29 2.93
N GLY A 101 -23.07 -5.03 1.92
CA GLY A 101 -23.51 -5.00 0.52
C GLY A 101 -23.99 -6.38 0.05
N ARG A 102 -25.04 -6.41 -0.77
CA ARG A 102 -25.69 -7.65 -1.27
C ARG A 102 -26.25 -8.58 -0.19
N PHE A 103 -26.30 -8.17 1.09
CA PHE A 103 -26.73 -9.05 2.19
C PHE A 103 -28.13 -9.66 2.02
N LYS A 104 -29.04 -8.99 1.31
CA LYS A 104 -30.39 -9.52 0.99
C LYS A 104 -30.38 -10.82 0.22
N ASP A 105 -29.35 -11.05 -0.59
CA ASP A 105 -29.25 -12.25 -1.42
C ASP A 105 -28.80 -13.47 -0.61
N TYR A 106 -28.36 -13.26 0.64
CA TYR A 106 -27.75 -14.27 1.51
C TYR A 106 -28.37 -14.33 2.91
N ALA A 107 -29.42 -13.56 3.19
CA ALA A 107 -30.02 -13.50 4.53
C ALA A 107 -31.54 -13.32 4.50
N GLU A 108 -32.22 -14.05 5.38
CA GLU A 108 -33.68 -13.99 5.56
C GLU A 108 -34.06 -13.41 6.93
N PRO A 109 -35.27 -12.82 7.07
CA PRO A 109 -35.76 -12.36 8.36
C PRO A 109 -35.71 -13.45 9.44
N ASN A 110 -35.37 -13.07 10.66
CA ASN A 110 -35.25 -13.93 11.84
C ASN A 110 -34.03 -14.87 11.87
N GLN A 111 -33.16 -14.83 10.87
CA GLN A 111 -31.85 -15.50 10.93
C GLN A 111 -30.86 -14.76 11.86
N ILE A 112 -29.83 -15.47 12.28
CA ILE A 112 -28.76 -14.98 13.16
C ILE A 112 -27.42 -15.25 12.48
N PHE A 113 -26.57 -14.23 12.49
CA PHE A 113 -25.20 -14.31 12.00
C PHE A 113 -24.22 -14.06 13.15
N ALA A 114 -23.12 -14.81 13.18
CA ALA A 114 -21.94 -14.42 13.95
C ALA A 114 -21.15 -13.37 13.14
N LEU A 115 -20.86 -12.25 13.78
CA LEU A 115 -20.01 -11.19 13.26
C LEU A 115 -18.67 -11.25 14.00
N PHE A 116 -17.57 -11.48 13.29
CA PHE A 116 -16.22 -11.46 13.86
C PHE A 116 -15.22 -10.88 12.86
N ILE A 117 -14.02 -10.57 13.33
CA ILE A 117 -12.96 -9.96 12.52
C ILE A 117 -11.87 -10.98 12.23
N ALA A 118 -11.45 -11.05 10.98
CA ALA A 118 -10.28 -11.81 10.55
C ALA A 118 -9.45 -10.96 9.60
N ASN A 119 -8.18 -10.68 9.92
CA ASN A 119 -7.28 -9.85 9.09
C ASN A 119 -7.92 -8.53 8.61
N SER A 120 -8.48 -7.77 9.55
CA SER A 120 -9.18 -6.50 9.30
C SER A 120 -10.40 -6.59 8.36
N THR A 121 -10.91 -7.80 8.11
CA THR A 121 -12.10 -8.08 7.31
C THR A 121 -13.25 -8.49 8.22
N ILE A 122 -14.44 -7.91 8.02
CA ILE A 122 -15.64 -8.26 8.78
C ILE A 122 -16.23 -9.56 8.20
N ILE A 123 -16.39 -10.58 9.02
CA ILE A 123 -16.95 -11.87 8.63
C ILE A 123 -18.37 -11.99 9.18
N LEU A 124 -19.33 -12.34 8.33
CA LEU A 124 -20.71 -12.64 8.69
C LEU A 124 -21.01 -14.09 8.40
N LEU A 125 -21.12 -14.90 9.44
CA LEU A 125 -21.33 -16.34 9.35
C LEU A 125 -22.76 -16.71 9.76
N ASN A 126 -23.55 -17.28 8.85
CA ASN A 126 -24.92 -17.66 9.13
C ASN A 126 -25.00 -18.85 10.11
N LEU A 127 -25.61 -18.61 11.27
CA LEU A 127 -25.80 -19.63 12.31
C LEU A 127 -27.16 -20.31 12.23
N SER A 128 -28.12 -19.77 11.49
CA SER A 128 -29.48 -20.29 11.44
C SER A 128 -29.68 -21.42 10.43
N GLU A 129 -28.69 -21.71 9.59
CA GLU A 129 -28.75 -22.82 8.62
C GLU A 129 -28.75 -24.18 9.30
N GLU A 130 -29.51 -25.15 8.77
CA GLU A 130 -29.57 -26.51 9.31
C GLU A 130 -28.26 -27.30 9.13
N GLN A 131 -27.46 -26.93 8.12
CA GLN A 131 -26.16 -27.53 7.86
C GLN A 131 -25.21 -27.28 9.04
N LYS A 132 -24.44 -28.30 9.43
CA LYS A 132 -23.40 -28.15 10.46
C LYS A 132 -22.36 -27.12 10.00
N LEU A 133 -21.74 -26.42 10.96
CA LEU A 133 -20.57 -25.60 10.66
C LEU A 133 -19.47 -26.50 10.12
N ASP A 134 -19.12 -26.32 8.85
CA ASP A 134 -18.00 -27.02 8.26
C ASP A 134 -16.70 -26.35 8.72
N VAL A 135 -16.06 -26.97 9.71
CA VAL A 135 -14.77 -26.54 10.26
C VAL A 135 -13.63 -27.44 9.78
N ASN A 136 -13.90 -28.33 8.81
CA ASN A 136 -12.88 -29.19 8.24
C ASN A 136 -11.92 -28.35 7.38
N GLU A 137 -10.64 -28.71 7.40
CA GLU A 137 -9.62 -28.07 6.55
C GLU A 137 -10.06 -28.00 5.09
N GLY A 138 -10.10 -26.78 4.53
CA GLY A 138 -10.53 -26.48 3.17
C GLY A 138 -11.95 -25.90 3.06
N SER A 139 -12.71 -25.87 4.15
CA SER A 139 -13.97 -25.11 4.19
C SER A 139 -13.68 -23.61 4.22
N TYR A 140 -14.63 -22.79 3.73
CA TYR A 140 -14.47 -21.33 3.77
C TYR A 140 -14.24 -20.78 5.18
N LEU A 141 -14.86 -21.41 6.19
CA LEU A 141 -14.64 -21.03 7.58
C LEU A 141 -13.22 -21.41 8.03
N SER A 142 -12.75 -22.63 7.76
CA SER A 142 -11.38 -23.05 8.11
C SER A 142 -10.32 -22.15 7.47
N GLU A 143 -10.50 -21.72 6.22
CA GLU A 143 -9.57 -20.79 5.54
C GLU A 143 -9.48 -19.43 6.24
N ILE A 144 -10.62 -18.95 6.76
CA ILE A 144 -10.67 -17.71 7.52
C ILE A 144 -10.02 -17.90 8.88
N LEU A 145 -10.21 -19.06 9.53
CA LEU A 145 -9.63 -19.35 10.85
C LEU A 145 -8.12 -19.61 10.80
N ASP A 146 -7.62 -20.27 9.75
CA ASP A 146 -6.18 -20.45 9.52
C ASP A 146 -5.47 -19.10 9.43
N SER A 147 -6.18 -18.09 8.93
CA SER A 147 -5.68 -16.72 8.84
C SER A 147 -5.66 -15.97 10.18
N ILE A 148 -6.36 -16.48 11.21
CA ILE A 148 -6.39 -15.96 12.59
C ILE A 148 -5.34 -16.68 13.47
N ASN A 149 -5.02 -17.95 13.18
CA ASN A 149 -4.15 -18.82 14.01
C ASN A 149 -2.66 -18.83 13.63
N VAL A 150 -2.19 -17.93 12.75
CA VAL A 150 -0.75 -17.81 12.48
C VAL A 150 -0.08 -17.11 13.66
N GLU A 151 0.72 -17.86 14.43
CA GLU A 151 1.58 -17.28 15.47
C GLU A 151 2.49 -16.19 14.85
N PRO A 152 2.56 -14.98 15.44
CA PRO A 152 3.32 -13.85 14.88
C PRO A 152 4.85 -13.97 14.90
N ASN A 153 5.42 -15.12 15.27
CA ASN A 153 6.82 -15.20 15.76
C ASN A 153 7.90 -15.52 14.72
N GLU A 154 7.75 -15.10 13.46
CA GLU A 154 8.88 -15.04 12.50
C GLU A 154 9.02 -13.71 11.75
N PHE A 155 8.37 -12.64 12.22
CA PHE A 155 8.69 -11.29 11.76
C PHE A 155 9.71 -10.63 12.69
N LEU A 156 11.00 -10.74 12.33
CA LEU A 156 11.97 -9.75 12.81
C LEU A 156 11.66 -8.41 12.13
N GLY A 157 10.94 -7.57 12.86
CA GLY A 157 10.59 -6.20 12.54
C GLY A 157 9.53 -5.75 13.52
N THR A 158 9.91 -4.89 14.43
CA THR A 158 9.12 -4.43 15.57
C THR A 158 7.81 -3.74 15.18
N ASP A 159 6.93 -3.68 16.19
CA ASP A 159 6.01 -2.57 16.50
C ASP A 159 4.52 -2.69 16.15
N ASN A 160 3.74 -2.33 17.18
CA ASN A 160 2.57 -1.44 17.13
C ASN A 160 2.01 -1.20 15.73
N VAL A 161 0.73 -1.52 15.50
CA VAL A 161 0.00 -1.02 14.33
C VAL A 161 -0.03 0.51 14.40
N VAL A 162 1.00 1.16 13.84
CA VAL A 162 1.07 2.61 13.81
C VAL A 162 0.12 3.07 12.72
N LYS A 163 -0.91 3.82 13.13
CA LYS A 163 -1.86 4.43 12.20
C LYS A 163 -1.08 5.29 11.19
N GLU A 164 -1.13 4.91 9.92
CA GLU A 164 -0.48 5.68 8.85
C GLU A 164 -1.08 7.08 8.74
N THR A 165 -0.23 8.06 8.43
CA THR A 165 -0.65 9.43 8.20
C THR A 165 -1.48 9.51 6.92
N GLU A 166 -2.73 9.95 7.04
CA GLU A 166 -3.53 10.32 5.87
C GLU A 166 -2.93 11.57 5.23
N VAL A 167 -2.84 11.58 3.90
CA VAL A 167 -2.24 12.69 3.13
C VAL A 167 -3.24 13.15 2.09
N GLU A 168 -3.43 14.48 2.00
CA GLU A 168 -4.32 15.18 1.09
C GLU A 168 -4.14 14.70 -0.37
N GLU A 169 -5.25 14.32 -1.02
CA GLU A 169 -5.26 14.05 -2.45
C GLU A 169 -5.45 15.37 -3.21
N ALA A 170 -4.33 15.93 -3.68
CA ALA A 170 -4.34 17.18 -4.41
C ALA A 170 -4.77 16.98 -5.87
N ILE A 171 -5.87 17.65 -6.25
CA ILE A 171 -6.45 17.62 -7.60
C ILE A 171 -5.77 18.68 -8.48
N SER A 172 -5.67 18.42 -9.79
CA SER A 172 -5.25 19.37 -10.82
C SER A 172 -6.30 19.41 -11.92
N SER A 173 -6.56 20.61 -12.48
CA SER A 173 -7.38 20.75 -13.69
C SER A 173 -6.58 20.50 -14.97
N GLU A 174 -5.25 20.66 -14.88
CA GLU A 174 -4.30 20.41 -15.95
C GLU A 174 -4.11 18.89 -16.12
N ILE A 175 -4.54 18.38 -17.28
CA ILE A 175 -4.47 16.95 -17.61
C ILE A 175 -3.12 16.65 -18.27
N ASP A 176 -2.53 15.50 -17.93
CA ASP A 176 -1.36 14.98 -18.60
C ASP A 176 -1.69 14.67 -20.07
N GLU A 177 -1.10 15.41 -21.01
CA GLU A 177 -1.24 15.08 -22.43
C GLU A 177 -0.50 13.76 -22.71
N PRO A 178 -1.16 12.77 -23.33
CA PRO A 178 -0.53 11.49 -23.61
C PRO A 178 0.64 11.70 -24.58
N SER A 179 1.86 11.60 -24.06
CA SER A 179 3.06 11.64 -24.88
C SER A 179 3.16 10.36 -25.71
N ARG A 180 3.44 10.51 -27.02
CA ARG A 180 3.95 9.40 -27.83
C ARG A 180 5.39 9.11 -27.40
N PHE A 181 5.73 7.83 -27.33
CA PHE A 181 7.07 7.36 -27.00
C PHE A 181 7.38 6.15 -27.87
N GLU A 182 8.64 6.03 -28.27
CA GLU A 182 9.16 4.89 -29.01
C GLU A 182 9.94 3.99 -28.05
N VAL A 183 9.50 2.75 -27.91
CA VAL A 183 10.22 1.73 -27.16
C VAL A 183 10.29 0.45 -27.96
N SER A 184 11.42 -0.23 -27.86
CA SER A 184 11.58 -1.56 -28.41
C SER A 184 11.51 -2.60 -27.29
N SER A 185 11.06 -3.79 -27.62
CA SER A 185 11.05 -4.92 -26.68
C SER A 185 11.54 -6.18 -27.37
N TYR A 186 12.03 -7.12 -26.59
CA TYR A 186 12.41 -8.45 -27.08
C TYR A 186 12.05 -9.51 -26.04
N GLY A 187 11.76 -10.72 -26.52
CA GLY A 187 11.56 -11.88 -25.67
C GLY A 187 12.90 -12.36 -25.09
N TRP A 188 12.91 -12.63 -23.80
CA TRP A 188 14.05 -13.21 -23.10
C TRP A 188 13.55 -14.34 -22.21
N ASP A 189 13.65 -15.56 -22.73
CA ASP A 189 13.23 -16.75 -22.03
C ASP A 189 14.42 -17.32 -21.26
N SER A 190 14.18 -17.65 -19.99
CA SER A 190 15.19 -18.25 -19.12
C SER A 190 14.52 -19.28 -18.24
N ASP A 191 15.28 -20.33 -17.93
CA ASP A 191 14.91 -21.30 -16.92
C ASP A 191 14.87 -20.64 -15.51
N VAL A 192 14.17 -21.29 -14.58
CA VAL A 192 14.03 -20.85 -13.19
C VAL A 192 15.41 -20.67 -12.54
N GLU A 193 16.32 -21.63 -12.75
CA GLU A 193 17.64 -21.60 -12.11
C GLU A 193 18.46 -20.39 -12.56
N GLY A 194 18.49 -20.11 -13.87
CA GLY A 194 19.18 -18.98 -14.49
C GLY A 194 18.62 -17.63 -14.07
N LEU A 195 17.29 -17.52 -13.95
CA LEU A 195 16.64 -16.31 -13.41
C LEU A 195 17.07 -16.06 -11.98
N VAL A 196 16.99 -17.07 -11.11
CA VAL A 196 17.34 -16.94 -9.68
C VAL A 196 18.84 -16.64 -9.52
N LYS A 197 19.73 -17.26 -10.31
CA LYS A 197 21.16 -16.94 -10.32
C LYS A 197 21.42 -15.47 -10.67
N ARG A 198 20.76 -14.93 -11.69
CA ARG A 198 20.88 -13.52 -12.11
C ARG A 198 20.32 -12.55 -11.07
N MET A 199 19.22 -12.91 -10.41
CA MET A 199 18.70 -12.13 -9.28
C MET A 199 19.70 -12.09 -8.12
N ASN A 200 20.27 -13.23 -7.75
CA ASN A 200 21.24 -13.32 -6.66
C ASN A 200 22.55 -12.57 -6.96
N ARG A 201 22.95 -12.49 -8.24
CA ARG A 201 24.10 -11.68 -8.70
C ARG A 201 23.80 -10.17 -8.73
N GLY A 202 22.52 -9.77 -8.69
CA GLY A 202 22.10 -8.38 -8.81
C GLY A 202 21.95 -7.88 -10.25
N ASP A 203 21.95 -8.76 -11.25
CA ASP A 203 21.70 -8.39 -12.65
C ASP A 203 20.23 -8.06 -12.89
N ILE A 204 19.34 -8.72 -12.15
CA ILE A 204 17.91 -8.43 -12.13
C ILE A 204 17.65 -7.79 -10.77
N LYS A 205 17.44 -6.47 -10.78
CA LYS A 205 17.17 -5.70 -9.58
C LYS A 205 15.69 -5.77 -9.27
N LEU A 206 15.42 -6.27 -8.08
CA LEU A 206 14.19 -5.95 -7.39
C LEU A 206 14.29 -4.46 -7.02
N PRO A 207 13.28 -3.65 -7.31
CA PRO A 207 13.24 -2.32 -6.73
C PRO A 207 13.33 -2.45 -5.21
N GLY A 208 14.29 -1.74 -4.59
CA GLY A 208 14.66 -1.93 -3.18
C GLY A 208 13.52 -1.70 -2.19
N PHE A 209 12.45 -1.07 -2.65
CA PHE A 209 11.40 -0.48 -1.86
C PHE A 209 10.08 -0.65 -2.60
N GLN A 210 9.41 -1.78 -2.44
CA GLN A 210 8.01 -1.99 -2.84
C GLN A 210 7.40 -3.08 -1.98
N ARG A 211 6.08 -2.96 -1.71
CA ARG A 211 5.26 -3.70 -0.73
C ARG A 211 5.92 -4.99 -0.25
N GLY A 212 6.10 -5.10 1.07
CA GLY A 212 6.48 -6.34 1.72
C GLY A 212 5.79 -7.51 1.02
N PHE A 213 6.56 -8.54 0.69
CA PHE A 213 6.10 -9.68 -0.11
C PHE A 213 4.70 -10.14 0.35
N VAL A 214 3.68 -9.96 -0.51
CA VAL A 214 2.26 -10.05 -0.09
C VAL A 214 1.65 -11.42 -0.31
N TRP A 215 2.31 -12.29 -1.08
CA TRP A 215 1.80 -13.65 -1.28
C TRP A 215 1.91 -14.46 0.01
N SER A 216 0.79 -15.07 0.40
CA SER A 216 0.75 -16.12 1.42
C SER A 216 1.58 -17.33 0.99
N ASN A 217 1.92 -18.22 1.94
CA ASN A 217 2.61 -19.47 1.59
C ASN A 217 1.81 -20.31 0.57
N THR A 218 0.48 -20.30 0.66
CA THR A 218 -0.37 -21.05 -0.27
C THR A 218 -0.34 -20.49 -1.70
N GLU A 219 -0.33 -19.17 -1.86
CA GLU A 219 -0.19 -18.54 -3.20
C GLU A 219 1.18 -18.82 -3.81
N GLN A 220 2.24 -18.73 -3.00
CA GLN A 220 3.60 -19.14 -3.40
C GLN A 220 3.63 -20.58 -3.88
N SER A 221 3.04 -21.47 -3.09
CA SER A 221 3.03 -22.91 -3.36
C SER A 221 2.27 -23.27 -4.63
N ARG A 222 1.13 -22.63 -4.88
CA ARG A 222 0.38 -22.81 -6.14
C ARG A 222 1.18 -22.40 -7.36
N PHE A 223 1.94 -21.31 -7.25
CA PHE A 223 2.81 -20.88 -8.34
C PHE A 223 3.94 -21.88 -8.60
N ILE A 224 4.59 -22.42 -7.56
CA ILE A 224 5.60 -23.46 -7.72
C ILE A 224 5.00 -24.74 -8.32
N GLU A 225 3.84 -25.16 -7.81
CA GLU A 225 3.09 -26.30 -8.33
C GLU A 225 2.75 -26.11 -9.82
N SER A 226 2.27 -24.93 -10.24
CA SER A 226 1.99 -24.66 -11.64
C SER A 226 3.20 -24.90 -12.54
N LEU A 227 4.41 -24.53 -12.09
CA LEU A 227 5.64 -24.76 -12.85
C LEU A 227 5.98 -26.26 -12.92
N ILE A 228 5.89 -26.98 -11.80
CA ILE A 228 6.12 -28.43 -11.75
C ILE A 228 5.12 -29.18 -12.64
N LEU A 229 3.87 -28.73 -12.70
CA LEU A 229 2.82 -29.31 -13.55
C LEU A 229 2.89 -28.86 -15.01
N GLY A 230 3.83 -27.99 -15.38
CA GLY A 230 3.96 -27.46 -16.75
C GLY A 230 2.80 -26.56 -17.20
N LEU A 231 2.10 -25.93 -16.26
CA LEU A 231 1.00 -25.01 -16.55
C LEU A 231 1.55 -23.63 -16.99
N PRO A 232 0.87 -22.95 -17.92
CA PRO A 232 1.29 -21.63 -18.36
C PRO A 232 1.14 -20.62 -17.21
N VAL A 233 2.19 -19.83 -16.98
CA VAL A 233 2.21 -18.71 -16.04
C VAL A 233 2.30 -17.39 -16.82
N PRO A 234 1.84 -16.26 -16.25
CA PRO A 234 1.96 -14.97 -16.93
C PRO A 234 3.43 -14.63 -17.23
N ASN A 235 3.66 -13.69 -18.15
CA ASN A 235 5.01 -13.25 -18.49
C ASN A 235 5.63 -12.41 -17.36
N ILE A 236 6.95 -12.38 -17.31
CA ILE A 236 7.73 -11.43 -16.51
C ILE A 236 8.03 -10.20 -17.37
N PHE A 237 7.87 -9.00 -16.84
CA PHE A 237 8.25 -7.78 -17.56
C PHE A 237 9.46 -7.14 -16.91
N LEU A 238 10.48 -6.84 -17.71
CA LEU A 238 11.73 -6.25 -17.27
C LEU A 238 12.02 -4.97 -18.06
N ALA A 239 12.58 -3.95 -17.42
CA ALA A 239 13.15 -2.78 -18.07
C ALA A 239 14.67 -2.85 -17.98
N LYS A 240 15.37 -2.67 -19.10
CA LYS A 240 16.82 -2.53 -19.10
C LYS A 240 17.22 -1.15 -18.59
N ASP A 241 18.01 -1.12 -17.53
CA ASP A 241 18.63 0.10 -17.05
C ASP A 241 19.81 0.48 -17.98
N GLY A 242 19.70 1.66 -18.60
CA GLY A 242 20.71 2.19 -19.52
C GLY A 242 22.08 2.39 -18.87
N ASP A 243 22.11 2.79 -17.60
CA ASP A 243 23.34 3.15 -16.89
C ASP A 243 24.06 1.91 -16.35
N SER A 244 23.33 1.06 -15.62
CA SER A 244 23.94 -0.05 -14.88
C SER A 244 24.02 -1.36 -15.66
N LYS A 245 23.45 -1.43 -16.87
CA LYS A 245 23.28 -2.65 -17.68
C LYS A 245 22.52 -3.78 -16.95
N THR A 246 21.88 -3.47 -15.82
CA THR A 246 21.00 -4.38 -15.08
C THR A 246 19.56 -4.26 -15.59
N MET A 247 18.67 -5.11 -15.10
CA MET A 247 17.26 -5.12 -15.46
C MET A 247 16.39 -4.88 -14.22
N ASN A 248 15.51 -3.89 -14.28
CA ASN A 248 14.53 -3.61 -13.25
C ASN A 248 13.24 -4.39 -13.53
N ILE A 249 12.65 -4.99 -12.49
CA ILE A 249 11.38 -5.72 -12.62
C ILE A 249 10.23 -4.71 -12.72
N ILE A 250 9.45 -4.81 -13.80
CA ILE A 250 8.20 -4.05 -14.02
C ILE A 250 6.99 -4.84 -13.49
N ASP A 251 6.94 -6.13 -13.80
CA ASP A 251 5.92 -7.06 -13.34
C ASP A 251 6.51 -8.46 -13.13
N GLY A 252 5.90 -9.23 -12.23
CA GLY A 252 6.35 -10.58 -11.88
C GLY A 252 7.24 -10.67 -10.64
N GLN A 253 7.34 -9.59 -9.87
CA GLN A 253 8.13 -9.51 -8.64
C GLN A 253 7.79 -10.63 -7.64
N GLN A 254 6.51 -10.87 -7.36
CA GLN A 254 6.09 -11.90 -6.40
C GLN A 254 6.49 -13.31 -6.89
N ARG A 255 6.34 -13.58 -8.19
CA ARG A 255 6.77 -14.84 -8.82
C ARG A 255 8.28 -15.05 -8.67
N LEU A 256 9.07 -14.07 -9.11
CA LEU A 256 10.53 -14.13 -9.02
C LEU A 256 11.05 -14.26 -7.58
N LYS A 257 10.46 -13.51 -6.64
CA LYS A 257 10.83 -13.58 -5.21
C LYS A 257 10.39 -14.90 -4.58
N THR A 258 9.27 -15.49 -5.02
CA THR A 258 8.86 -16.84 -4.62
C THR A 258 9.91 -17.88 -5.02
N LEU A 259 10.35 -17.85 -6.29
CA LEU A 259 11.41 -18.75 -6.78
C LEU A 259 12.69 -18.58 -5.96
N GLN A 260 13.16 -17.36 -5.81
CA GLN A 260 14.38 -17.05 -5.06
C GLN A 260 14.31 -17.58 -3.62
N ARG A 261 13.18 -17.37 -2.93
CA ARG A 261 12.98 -17.81 -1.54
C ARG A 261 12.84 -19.32 -1.42
N TYR A 262 12.08 -19.95 -2.31
CA TYR A 262 11.84 -21.40 -2.28
C TYR A 262 13.14 -22.18 -2.54
N LEU A 263 13.90 -21.80 -3.58
CA LEU A 263 15.19 -22.41 -3.91
C LEU A 263 16.22 -22.21 -2.79
N ALA A 264 16.17 -21.06 -2.10
CA ALA A 264 17.00 -20.81 -0.91
C ALA A 264 16.52 -21.55 0.36
N GLY A 265 15.46 -22.36 0.28
CA GLY A 265 14.93 -23.14 1.40
C GLY A 265 14.24 -22.30 2.48
N LYS A 266 13.72 -21.11 2.14
CA LYS A 266 13.10 -20.19 3.13
C LYS A 266 11.71 -20.63 3.60
N PHE A 267 11.05 -21.53 2.88
CA PHE A 267 9.73 -22.05 3.23
C PHE A 267 9.47 -23.40 2.55
N PRO A 268 8.60 -24.27 3.10
CA PRO A 268 8.09 -25.46 2.42
C PRO A 268 6.86 -25.15 1.58
N ILE A 269 6.62 -25.97 0.56
CA ILE A 269 5.31 -26.02 -0.09
C ILE A 269 4.21 -26.22 0.96
N SER A 270 3.19 -25.38 0.89
CA SER A 270 2.05 -25.33 1.81
C SER A 270 1.38 -26.70 1.91
N ASN A 271 1.00 -27.07 3.14
CA ASN A 271 0.20 -28.28 3.40
C ASN A 271 -1.29 -28.10 3.02
N SER A 272 -1.66 -26.97 2.42
CA SER A 272 -3.03 -26.72 1.98
C SER A 272 -3.51 -27.82 1.03
N LYS A 273 -4.76 -28.26 1.22
CA LYS A 273 -5.42 -29.22 0.32
C LYS A 273 -5.57 -28.75 -1.13
N LYS A 274 -5.35 -27.45 -1.36
CA LYS A 274 -5.32 -26.80 -2.68
C LYS A 274 -4.05 -27.11 -3.49
N ILE A 275 -3.06 -27.78 -2.90
CA ILE A 275 -1.81 -28.22 -3.54
C ILE A 275 -1.82 -29.75 -3.65
N HIS A 276 -1.18 -30.31 -4.68
CA HIS A 276 -0.99 -31.74 -4.91
C HIS A 276 -0.31 -32.39 -3.71
N GLU A 277 -0.83 -33.54 -3.29
CA GLU A 277 -0.43 -34.17 -2.03
C GLU A 277 1.05 -34.54 -1.95
N ASP A 278 1.64 -34.94 -3.09
CA ASP A 278 3.05 -35.31 -3.21
C ASP A 278 3.99 -34.11 -2.95
N LEU A 279 3.54 -32.88 -3.22
CA LEU A 279 4.34 -31.67 -3.06
C LEU A 279 4.22 -31.08 -1.65
N ARG A 280 3.16 -31.40 -0.89
CA ARG A 280 2.88 -30.76 0.40
C ARG A 280 3.99 -30.99 1.43
N GLY A 281 4.48 -29.91 2.02
CA GLY A 281 5.52 -29.91 3.04
C GLY A 281 6.94 -30.09 2.48
N CYS A 282 7.10 -30.21 1.16
CA CYS A 282 8.40 -30.38 0.54
C CYS A 282 9.18 -29.07 0.52
N TYR A 283 10.45 -29.16 0.90
CA TYR A 283 11.46 -28.11 0.68
C TYR A 283 12.24 -28.40 -0.59
N PHE A 284 12.73 -27.35 -1.25
CA PHE A 284 13.73 -27.48 -2.31
C PHE A 284 15.11 -27.84 -1.75
N ASN A 285 15.56 -27.11 -0.72
CA ASN A 285 16.91 -27.27 -0.17
C ASN A 285 16.99 -28.50 0.75
N ARG A 286 17.74 -29.52 0.32
CA ARG A 286 17.97 -30.79 1.04
C ARG A 286 18.58 -30.61 2.43
N GLU A 287 19.53 -29.69 2.60
CA GLU A 287 20.22 -29.46 3.88
C GLU A 287 19.27 -28.84 4.90
N VAL A 288 18.49 -27.84 4.47
CA VAL A 288 17.44 -27.23 5.31
C VAL A 288 16.40 -28.28 5.70
N ALA A 289 15.87 -29.03 4.73
CA ALA A 289 14.88 -30.09 4.96
C ALA A 289 15.36 -31.11 5.99
N LYS A 290 16.62 -31.56 5.86
CA LYS A 290 17.25 -32.51 6.80
C LYS A 290 17.35 -31.94 8.21
N THR A 291 17.74 -30.66 8.33
CA THR A 291 17.95 -30.00 9.62
C THR A 291 16.64 -29.89 10.42
N ILE A 292 15.55 -29.54 9.75
CA ILE A 292 14.22 -29.37 10.37
C ILE A 292 13.33 -30.63 10.27
N LYS A 293 13.88 -31.74 9.77
CA LYS A 293 13.18 -33.03 9.59
C LYS A 293 11.90 -32.93 8.75
N SER A 294 11.94 -32.15 7.67
CA SER A 294 10.83 -32.02 6.71
C SER A 294 11.04 -32.88 5.47
N LYS A 295 9.99 -33.03 4.67
CA LYS A 295 10.06 -33.62 3.34
C LYS A 295 10.92 -32.76 2.40
N VAL A 296 11.52 -33.41 1.42
CA VAL A 296 12.25 -32.77 0.33
C VAL A 296 11.56 -33.07 -0.99
N LEU A 297 11.61 -32.12 -1.92
CA LEU A 297 11.11 -32.31 -3.27
C LEU A 297 11.84 -33.47 -3.96
N GLU A 298 11.11 -34.27 -4.72
CA GLU A 298 11.70 -35.40 -5.45
C GLU A 298 12.63 -34.92 -6.57
N ASP A 299 13.66 -35.70 -6.91
CA ASP A 299 14.65 -35.36 -7.94
C ASP A 299 14.01 -35.09 -9.32
N ALA A 300 12.86 -35.70 -9.62
CA ALA A 300 12.14 -35.46 -10.87
C ALA A 300 11.47 -34.08 -10.87
N ASP A 301 10.74 -33.73 -9.80
CA ASP A 301 10.08 -32.43 -9.66
C ASP A 301 11.09 -31.29 -9.48
N GLU A 302 12.21 -31.54 -8.80
CA GLU A 302 13.31 -30.59 -8.67
C GLU A 302 13.82 -30.18 -10.06
N ARG A 303 14.09 -31.16 -10.93
CA ARG A 303 14.54 -30.91 -12.31
C ARG A 303 13.48 -30.20 -13.13
N THR A 304 12.21 -30.65 -13.05
CA THR A 304 11.11 -29.99 -13.77
C THR A 304 10.98 -28.53 -13.36
N LEU A 305 11.06 -28.23 -12.07
CA LEU A 305 11.01 -26.86 -11.56
C LEU A 305 12.21 -26.03 -12.03
N THR A 306 13.44 -26.55 -11.91
CA THR A 306 14.64 -25.79 -12.30
C THR A 306 14.69 -25.50 -13.79
N ASP A 307 14.22 -26.44 -14.61
CA ASP A 307 14.27 -26.37 -16.08
C ASP A 307 13.03 -25.67 -16.67
N SER A 308 12.02 -25.38 -15.84
CA SER A 308 10.83 -24.64 -16.26
C SER A 308 11.20 -23.27 -16.84
N ILE A 309 10.73 -23.00 -18.05
CA ILE A 309 11.00 -21.74 -18.74
C ILE A 309 9.95 -20.69 -18.35
N LEU A 310 10.43 -19.54 -17.84
CA LEU A 310 9.59 -18.36 -17.69
C LEU A 310 9.83 -17.40 -18.85
N HIS A 311 8.74 -17.05 -19.53
CA HIS A 311 8.77 -16.08 -20.60
C HIS A 311 8.91 -14.66 -20.02
N SER A 312 9.95 -13.95 -20.45
CA SER A 312 10.14 -12.54 -20.07
C SER A 312 10.11 -11.63 -21.28
N ILE A 313 9.51 -10.45 -21.11
CA ILE A 313 9.58 -9.36 -22.10
C ILE A 313 10.50 -8.30 -21.52
N VAL A 314 11.60 -8.03 -22.22
CA VAL A 314 12.56 -6.99 -21.85
C VAL A 314 12.30 -5.76 -22.69
N ILE A 315 11.90 -4.68 -22.03
CA ILE A 315 11.72 -3.35 -22.60
C ILE A 315 13.07 -2.65 -22.57
N LYS A 316 13.52 -2.17 -23.72
CA LYS A 316 14.81 -1.50 -23.87
C LYS A 316 14.63 -0.17 -24.62
N PRO A 317 15.56 0.79 -24.41
CA PRO A 317 15.60 1.98 -25.22
C PRO A 317 15.67 1.62 -26.72
N ASP A 318 14.96 2.33 -27.60
CA ASP A 318 15.02 2.12 -29.05
C ASP A 318 16.27 2.79 -29.65
N PRO A 319 17.32 2.05 -30.05
CA PRO A 319 18.59 2.66 -30.47
C PRO A 319 18.49 3.50 -31.75
N SER A 320 17.36 3.47 -32.47
CA SER A 320 17.11 4.31 -33.65
C SER A 320 16.40 5.64 -33.37
N SER A 321 16.08 5.94 -32.11
CA SER A 321 15.47 7.23 -31.77
C SER A 321 16.52 8.34 -31.78
N ASP A 322 16.31 9.34 -32.64
CA ASP A 322 17.13 10.55 -32.74
C ASP A 322 16.68 11.66 -31.76
N SER A 323 15.82 11.34 -30.79
CA SER A 323 15.27 12.32 -29.85
C SER A 323 16.35 12.87 -28.90
N PRO A 324 16.50 14.19 -28.75
CA PRO A 324 17.39 14.77 -27.73
C PRO A 324 16.94 14.42 -26.30
N ASP A 325 15.69 13.98 -26.12
CA ASP A 325 15.09 13.55 -24.85
C ASP A 325 15.00 12.01 -24.73
N TYR A 326 15.79 11.27 -25.51
CA TYR A 326 15.70 9.81 -25.65
C TYR A 326 15.66 9.02 -24.32
N GLY A 327 16.45 9.41 -23.32
CA GLY A 327 16.42 8.79 -21.98
C GLY A 327 15.09 9.03 -21.26
N TYR A 328 14.57 10.25 -21.37
CA TYR A 328 13.32 10.70 -20.75
C TYR A 328 12.10 9.99 -21.38
N GLU A 329 12.11 9.79 -22.70
CA GLU A 329 11.06 9.05 -23.41
C GLU A 329 11.02 7.57 -23.00
N TYR A 330 12.17 6.93 -22.84
CA TYR A 330 12.25 5.54 -22.39
C TYR A 330 11.68 5.38 -20.97
N ASN A 331 12.10 6.22 -20.02
CA ASN A 331 11.63 6.14 -18.64
C ASN A 331 10.13 6.44 -18.54
N LYS A 332 9.62 7.43 -19.29
CA LYS A 332 8.18 7.67 -19.42
C LYS A 332 7.41 6.46 -19.94
N ALA A 333 7.93 5.81 -20.98
CA ALA A 333 7.31 4.61 -21.53
C ALA A 333 7.26 3.47 -20.51
N VAL A 334 8.37 3.25 -19.78
CA VAL A 334 8.42 2.25 -18.71
C VAL A 334 7.40 2.58 -17.61
N ILE A 335 7.31 3.84 -17.16
CA ILE A 335 6.29 4.29 -16.19
C ILE A 335 4.87 3.99 -16.70
N GLN A 336 4.58 4.30 -17.97
CA GLN A 336 3.26 4.08 -18.56
C GLN A 336 2.92 2.59 -18.68
N ILE A 337 3.88 1.75 -19.06
CA ILE A 337 3.72 0.29 -19.09
C ILE A 337 3.45 -0.22 -17.67
N PHE A 338 4.23 0.27 -16.69
CA PHE A 338 4.09 -0.09 -15.29
C PHE A 338 2.69 0.25 -14.75
N ARG A 339 2.17 1.45 -15.06
CA ARG A 339 0.81 1.88 -14.70
C ARG A 339 -0.27 1.01 -15.35
N ARG A 340 -0.08 0.60 -16.61
CA ARG A 340 -1.07 -0.19 -17.39
C ARG A 340 -1.08 -1.69 -17.07
N LEU A 341 0.04 -2.25 -16.63
CA LEU A 341 0.10 -3.65 -16.21
C LEU A 341 -0.43 -3.85 -14.78
N ASN A 342 -0.23 -2.85 -13.91
CA ASN A 342 -0.63 -2.91 -12.50
C ASN A 342 -2.06 -2.41 -12.22
N THR A 343 -2.85 -2.05 -13.25
CA THR A 343 -4.24 -1.58 -13.11
C THR A 343 -5.24 -2.68 -12.77
N SER A 344 -4.93 -3.94 -13.06
CA SER A 344 -5.78 -5.11 -12.74
C SER A 344 -5.69 -5.55 -11.27
N GLY A 345 -4.82 -4.92 -10.46
CA GLY A 345 -4.61 -5.20 -9.04
C GLY A 345 -4.54 -3.92 -8.20
N LYS A 346 -3.91 -3.98 -7.02
CA LYS A 346 -3.59 -2.77 -6.25
C LYS A 346 -2.52 -1.97 -7.01
N ALA A 347 -2.93 -1.02 -7.85
CA ALA A 347 -2.03 -0.16 -8.62
C ALA A 347 -0.99 0.52 -7.71
N LEU A 348 0.26 0.59 -8.15
CA LEU A 348 1.36 1.23 -7.42
C LEU A 348 1.25 2.76 -7.52
N GLN A 349 1.60 3.49 -6.45
CA GLN A 349 1.62 4.95 -6.44
C GLN A 349 2.80 5.49 -7.27
N PRO A 350 2.72 6.74 -7.77
CA PRO A 350 3.80 7.35 -8.52
C PRO A 350 5.18 7.23 -7.85
N GLN A 351 5.29 7.50 -6.54
CA GLN A 351 6.57 7.34 -5.83
C GLN A 351 7.06 5.90 -5.74
N GLU A 352 6.16 4.92 -5.59
CA GLU A 352 6.51 3.50 -5.64
C GLU A 352 7.13 3.15 -7.01
N VAL A 353 6.66 3.78 -8.10
CA VAL A 353 7.21 3.59 -9.47
C VAL A 353 8.56 4.29 -9.63
N ARG A 354 8.71 5.53 -9.13
CA ARG A 354 9.98 6.28 -9.20
C ARG A 354 11.13 5.54 -8.52
N SER A 355 10.87 5.00 -7.33
CA SER A 355 11.86 4.26 -6.55
C SER A 355 12.33 2.99 -7.27
N CYS A 356 11.56 2.48 -8.24
CA CYS A 356 11.98 1.38 -9.11
C CYS A 356 12.84 1.85 -10.28
N ILE A 357 12.35 2.84 -11.01
CA ILE A 357 12.89 3.21 -12.32
C ILE A 357 14.16 4.04 -12.12
N PHE A 358 14.14 4.95 -11.15
CA PHE A 358 15.22 5.87 -10.84
C PHE A 358 16.06 5.40 -9.65
N TYR A 359 16.03 4.10 -9.33
CA TYR A 359 16.85 3.53 -8.26
C TYR A 359 18.32 3.92 -8.43
N GLY A 360 18.93 4.38 -7.34
CA GLY A 360 20.30 4.88 -7.33
C GLY A 360 20.67 5.58 -6.02
N PRO A 361 21.83 6.27 -6.00
CA PRO A 361 22.29 7.02 -4.83
C PRO A 361 21.28 8.04 -4.31
N PHE A 362 20.62 8.79 -5.21
CA PHE A 362 19.66 9.81 -4.82
C PHE A 362 18.40 9.23 -4.16
N ASP A 363 17.80 8.20 -4.77
CA ASP A 363 16.66 7.45 -4.19
C ASP A 363 16.99 6.88 -2.81
N THR A 364 18.16 6.23 -2.69
CA THR A 364 18.65 5.70 -1.40
C THR A 364 18.73 6.81 -0.34
N HIS A 365 19.12 8.01 -0.75
CA HIS A 365 19.25 9.14 0.15
C HIS A 365 17.90 9.70 0.59
N LEU A 366 16.90 9.78 -0.29
CA LEU A 366 15.53 10.15 0.08
C LEU A 366 14.99 9.21 1.19
N HIS A 367 15.23 7.91 1.06
CA HIS A 367 14.86 6.92 2.08
C HIS A 367 15.64 7.10 3.40
N ASN A 368 16.88 7.59 3.36
CA ASN A 368 17.64 7.91 4.56
C ASN A 368 17.10 9.18 5.24
N MET A 369 16.79 10.22 4.47
CA MET A 369 16.13 11.44 4.99
C MET A 369 14.76 11.12 5.59
N ASN A 370 14.08 10.10 5.08
CA ASN A 370 12.80 9.64 5.60
C ASN A 370 12.89 9.18 7.07
N LYS A 371 14.08 8.87 7.58
CA LYS A 371 14.31 8.42 8.95
C LYS A 371 14.69 9.54 9.91
N TYR A 372 14.74 10.79 9.47
CA TYR A 372 15.05 11.92 10.35
C TYR A 372 13.95 12.12 11.40
N ASP A 373 14.33 12.22 12.67
CA ASP A 373 13.39 12.37 13.79
C ASP A 373 12.45 13.57 13.61
N SER A 374 13.01 14.71 13.19
CA SER A 374 12.26 15.94 12.89
C SER A 374 11.16 15.70 11.85
N TRP A 375 11.49 14.94 10.81
CA TRP A 375 10.56 14.58 9.76
C TRP A 375 9.54 13.53 10.21
N ARG A 376 9.95 12.51 10.96
CA ARG A 376 9.03 11.52 11.56
C ARG A 376 8.04 12.16 12.53
N SER A 377 8.45 13.16 13.31
CA SER A 377 7.53 13.91 14.17
C SER A 377 6.51 14.73 13.37
N LEU A 378 6.93 15.39 12.29
CA LEU A 378 6.03 16.21 11.47
C LEU A 378 5.10 15.36 10.60
N PHE A 379 5.61 14.29 9.99
CA PHE A 379 4.84 13.41 9.12
C PHE A 379 4.06 12.38 9.93
N GLY A 380 4.73 11.58 10.74
CA GLY A 380 4.22 10.39 11.44
C GLY A 380 5.07 9.15 11.11
N ALA A 381 4.46 7.97 11.24
CA ALA A 381 5.11 6.72 10.85
C ALA A 381 5.45 6.65 9.35
N GLU A 382 6.39 5.76 9.04
CA GLU A 382 6.71 5.41 7.65
C GLU A 382 5.45 4.98 6.91
N HIS A 383 5.19 5.63 5.78
CA HIS A 383 3.99 5.36 4.99
C HIS A 383 4.27 4.18 4.05
N SER A 384 3.46 3.11 4.11
CA SER A 384 3.65 1.89 3.28
C SER A 384 3.73 2.15 1.77
N ARG A 385 3.10 3.24 1.33
CA ARG A 385 3.04 3.69 -0.08
C ARG A 385 3.97 4.86 -0.43
N TYR A 386 4.93 5.18 0.43
CA TYR A 386 5.94 6.24 0.22
C TYR A 386 5.40 7.64 -0.02
N LYS A 387 4.24 7.98 0.56
CA LYS A 387 3.76 9.37 0.53
C LYS A 387 4.69 10.30 1.31
N ASP A 388 5.33 9.79 2.35
CA ASP A 388 6.37 10.49 3.11
C ASP A 388 7.63 10.75 2.27
N VAL A 389 8.14 9.73 1.58
CA VAL A 389 9.30 9.89 0.68
C VAL A 389 8.96 10.84 -0.47
N GLU A 390 7.76 10.75 -1.05
CA GLU A 390 7.30 11.70 -2.08
C GLU A 390 7.26 13.13 -1.53
N THR A 391 6.86 13.32 -0.28
CA THR A 391 6.81 14.66 0.34
C THR A 391 8.21 15.26 0.51
N ILE A 392 9.21 14.44 0.85
CA ILE A 392 10.63 14.88 0.84
C ILE A 392 11.06 15.25 -0.59
N LEU A 393 10.74 14.41 -1.57
CA LEU A 393 11.08 14.65 -2.97
C LEU A 393 10.45 15.96 -3.48
N ARG A 394 9.20 16.25 -3.10
CA ARG A 394 8.52 17.52 -3.41
C ARG A 394 9.28 18.71 -2.84
N PHE A 395 9.71 18.64 -1.57
CA PHE A 395 10.51 19.70 -0.97
C PHE A 395 11.76 20.01 -1.79
N LEU A 396 12.56 18.99 -2.13
CA LEU A 396 13.80 19.16 -2.89
C LEU A 396 13.54 19.71 -4.30
N ALA A 397 12.60 19.11 -5.02
CA ALA A 397 12.28 19.50 -6.39
C ALA A 397 11.74 20.93 -6.47
N LEU A 398 10.82 21.30 -5.57
CA LEU A 398 10.28 22.66 -5.53
C LEU A 398 11.32 23.66 -5.02
N TYR A 399 12.14 23.30 -4.03
CA TYR A 399 13.20 24.17 -3.55
C TYR A 399 14.18 24.53 -4.68
N GLU A 400 14.62 23.56 -5.49
CA GLU A 400 15.56 23.87 -6.58
C GLU A 400 14.88 24.50 -7.80
N ASN A 401 13.67 24.04 -8.16
CA ASN A 401 13.09 24.25 -9.49
C ASN A 401 11.64 24.75 -9.51
N VAL A 402 11.11 25.36 -8.44
CA VAL A 402 9.71 25.85 -8.42
C VAL A 402 9.36 26.78 -9.60
N GLU A 403 10.27 27.64 -10.05
CA GLU A 403 10.01 28.55 -11.17
C GLU A 403 9.76 27.81 -12.50
N ASN A 404 10.28 26.58 -12.61
CA ASN A 404 10.12 25.71 -13.78
C ASN A 404 9.05 24.63 -13.54
N TYR A 405 8.29 24.71 -12.45
CA TYR A 405 7.19 23.80 -12.20
C TYR A 405 6.16 23.89 -13.33
N LYS A 406 5.76 22.73 -13.85
CA LYS A 406 4.64 22.58 -14.78
C LYS A 406 3.86 21.35 -14.35
N ALA A 407 2.55 21.50 -14.22
CA ALA A 407 1.68 20.37 -13.91
C ALA A 407 1.77 19.29 -15.02
N PRO A 408 1.55 18.01 -14.67
CA PRO A 408 1.15 17.52 -13.35
C PRO A 408 2.36 17.24 -12.44
N MET A 409 2.17 17.38 -11.12
CA MET A 409 3.24 17.15 -10.13
C MET A 409 3.98 15.82 -10.31
N PRO A 410 3.32 14.67 -10.60
CA PRO A 410 4.05 13.44 -10.82
C PRO A 410 5.13 13.54 -11.90
N SER A 411 4.84 14.17 -13.03
CA SER A 411 5.80 14.34 -14.13
C SER A 411 6.94 15.29 -13.77
N PHE A 412 6.66 16.32 -12.97
CA PHE A 412 7.70 17.21 -12.42
C PHE A 412 8.68 16.46 -11.51
N LEU A 413 8.17 15.60 -10.62
CA LEU A 413 9.01 14.80 -9.73
C LEU A 413 9.74 13.67 -10.47
N ASP A 414 9.12 13.06 -11.50
CA ASP A 414 9.75 12.07 -12.37
C ASP A 414 11.00 12.67 -13.04
N LYS A 415 10.86 13.86 -13.63
CA LYS A 415 11.96 14.61 -14.26
C LYS A 415 13.08 14.92 -13.25
N TYR A 416 12.73 15.39 -12.05
CA TYR A 416 13.72 15.70 -11.04
C TYR A 416 14.50 14.46 -10.55
N MET A 417 13.83 13.30 -10.39
CA MET A 417 14.50 12.03 -10.06
C MET A 417 15.46 11.58 -11.16
N GLU A 418 15.07 11.74 -12.43
CA GLU A 418 15.89 11.35 -13.56
C GLU A 418 17.16 12.19 -13.67
N GLU A 419 17.01 13.52 -13.63
CA GLU A 419 18.12 14.47 -13.73
C GLU A 419 19.12 14.35 -12.56
N ASN A 420 18.63 13.93 -11.38
CA ASN A 420 19.43 13.87 -10.15
C ASN A 420 19.74 12.44 -9.69
N ARG A 421 19.47 11.42 -10.51
CA ARG A 421 19.66 10.00 -10.13
C ARG A 421 21.04 9.73 -9.52
N ASN A 422 22.07 10.30 -10.13
CA ASN A 422 23.48 10.20 -9.74
C ASN A 422 24.00 11.51 -9.14
N MET A 423 23.17 12.20 -8.34
CA MET A 423 23.55 13.45 -7.67
C MET A 423 24.87 13.28 -6.90
N ILE A 424 25.76 14.28 -7.04
CA ILE A 424 27.06 14.31 -6.37
C ILE A 424 26.85 14.42 -4.85
N ALA A 425 27.69 13.71 -4.09
CA ALA A 425 27.57 13.58 -2.64
C ALA A 425 27.51 14.93 -1.89
N ASP A 426 28.30 15.93 -2.27
CA ASP A 426 28.33 17.23 -1.60
C ASP A 426 26.99 17.98 -1.75
N LYS A 427 26.44 18.03 -2.98
CA LYS A 427 25.13 18.62 -3.26
C LYS A 427 24.02 17.89 -2.49
N MET A 428 24.11 16.57 -2.46
CA MET A 428 23.16 15.72 -1.73
C MET A 428 23.20 15.99 -0.23
N LEU A 429 24.40 16.15 0.35
CA LEU A 429 24.58 16.49 1.75
C LEU A 429 23.99 17.87 2.08
N GLU A 430 24.30 18.88 1.26
CA GLU A 430 23.79 20.24 1.43
C GLU A 430 22.25 20.28 1.48
N LEU A 431 21.60 19.62 0.51
CA LEU A 431 20.14 19.57 0.43
C LEU A 431 19.50 18.86 1.63
N SER A 432 20.13 17.78 2.09
CA SER A 432 19.67 17.01 3.25
C SER A 432 19.84 17.74 4.57
N GLU A 433 20.96 18.44 4.74
CA GLU A 433 21.18 19.33 5.89
C GLU A 433 20.17 20.48 5.91
N LEU A 434 19.88 21.07 4.73
CA LEU A 434 18.86 22.10 4.61
C LEU A 434 17.47 21.57 4.98
N PHE A 435 17.10 20.39 4.47
CA PHE A 435 15.82 19.76 4.82
C PHE A 435 15.70 19.49 6.32
N ASN A 436 16.74 18.88 6.91
CA ASN A 436 16.74 18.55 8.34
C ASN A 436 16.71 19.83 9.21
N LYS A 437 17.47 20.86 8.84
CA LYS A 437 17.46 22.16 9.52
C LYS A 437 16.08 22.81 9.44
N THR A 438 15.47 22.83 8.25
CA THR A 438 14.14 23.40 7.98
C THR A 438 13.08 22.71 8.86
N THR A 439 13.02 21.38 8.79
CA THR A 439 12.04 20.59 9.55
C THR A 439 12.25 20.69 11.07
N THR A 440 13.51 20.68 11.53
CA THR A 440 13.83 20.82 12.97
C THR A 440 13.35 22.16 13.53
N LEU A 441 13.62 23.27 12.83
CA LEU A 441 13.21 24.60 13.28
C LEU A 441 11.68 24.78 13.27
N LEU A 442 11.01 24.29 12.23
CA LEU A 442 9.56 24.34 12.12
C LEU A 442 8.87 23.46 13.19
N LEU A 443 9.37 22.25 13.42
CA LEU A 443 8.88 21.36 14.47
C LEU A 443 9.02 22.01 15.84
N LYS A 444 10.20 22.58 16.14
CA LYS A 444 10.46 23.25 17.42
C LYS A 444 9.50 24.43 17.64
N ALA A 445 9.25 25.24 16.62
CA ALA A 445 8.44 26.44 16.75
C ALA A 445 6.92 26.15 16.78
N CYS A 446 6.45 25.17 16.02
CA CYS A 446 5.02 24.98 15.75
C CYS A 446 4.45 23.63 16.22
N GLY A 447 5.30 22.66 16.55
CA GLY A 447 4.91 21.32 16.96
C GLY A 447 4.51 20.39 15.79
N GLU A 448 4.16 19.16 16.15
CA GLU A 448 3.92 18.04 15.23
C GLU A 448 2.69 18.21 14.32
N SER A 449 1.72 19.02 14.75
CA SER A 449 0.47 19.25 14.02
C SER A 449 0.59 20.34 12.96
N LEU A 450 1.77 20.95 12.76
CA LEU A 450 1.96 22.08 11.84
C LEU A 450 1.34 21.82 10.46
N PHE A 451 1.52 20.64 9.88
CA PHE A 451 1.02 20.31 8.54
C PHE A 451 -0.30 19.55 8.53
N LYS A 452 -0.92 19.31 9.70
CA LYS A 452 -2.07 18.41 9.84
C LYS A 452 -3.34 19.19 10.16
N THR A 453 -4.42 18.88 9.42
CA THR A 453 -5.78 19.33 9.72
C THR A 453 -6.64 18.09 9.93
N SER A 454 -7.24 17.95 11.12
CA SER A 454 -8.04 16.77 11.48
C SER A 454 -7.31 15.42 11.29
N GLY A 455 -5.98 15.42 11.40
CA GLY A 455 -5.15 14.22 11.22
C GLY A 455 -4.63 13.99 9.80
N THR A 456 -5.14 14.72 8.80
CA THR A 456 -4.68 14.64 7.41
C THR A 456 -3.56 15.66 7.16
N LEU A 457 -2.45 15.22 6.58
CA LEU A 457 -1.33 16.07 6.16
C LEU A 457 -1.67 16.80 4.86
N LEU A 458 -1.60 18.14 4.90
CA LEU A 458 -1.87 19.02 3.76
C LEU A 458 -0.58 19.30 2.98
N LEU A 459 -0.47 18.75 1.78
CA LEU A 459 0.72 18.89 0.92
C LEU A 459 0.90 20.34 0.46
N SER A 460 -0.21 21.04 0.18
CA SER A 460 -0.22 22.46 -0.18
C SER A 460 0.49 23.32 0.88
N LYS A 461 0.14 23.11 2.14
CA LYS A 461 0.72 23.79 3.29
C LYS A 461 2.18 23.40 3.50
N PHE A 462 2.48 22.11 3.38
CA PHE A 462 3.85 21.62 3.49
C PHE A 462 4.77 22.28 2.46
N ASP A 463 4.41 22.24 1.17
CA ASP A 463 5.20 22.81 0.08
C ASP A 463 5.49 24.31 0.34
N ALA A 464 4.45 25.10 0.62
CA ALA A 464 4.60 26.54 0.76
C ALA A 464 5.46 26.91 1.97
N VAL A 465 5.16 26.35 3.14
CA VAL A 465 5.87 26.70 4.38
C VAL A 465 7.31 26.21 4.33
N THR A 466 7.56 24.95 3.94
CA THR A 466 8.92 24.39 3.98
C THR A 466 9.82 25.01 2.93
N VAL A 467 9.36 25.15 1.69
CA VAL A 467 10.17 25.74 0.60
C VAL A 467 10.37 27.23 0.85
N GLY A 468 9.32 27.96 1.23
CA GLY A 468 9.41 29.38 1.55
C GLY A 468 10.37 29.66 2.70
N PHE A 469 10.26 28.91 3.80
CA PHE A 469 11.16 29.04 4.94
C PHE A 469 12.60 28.64 4.59
N ALA A 470 12.79 27.52 3.88
CA ALA A 470 14.11 27.02 3.48
C ALA A 470 14.88 28.04 2.61
N LYS A 471 14.20 28.68 1.65
CA LYS A 471 14.79 29.72 0.79
C LYS A 471 15.36 30.89 1.61
N VAL A 472 14.65 31.30 2.65
CA VAL A 472 15.04 32.46 3.46
C VAL A 472 16.13 32.11 4.49
N ILE A 473 16.11 30.92 5.09
CA ILE A 473 17.21 30.51 5.98
C ILE A 473 18.50 30.20 5.21
N ALA A 474 18.39 29.77 3.94
CA ALA A 474 19.53 29.54 3.06
C ALA A 474 20.22 30.85 2.66
N SER A 475 19.50 32.00 2.65
CA SER A 475 20.10 33.31 2.43
C SER A 475 20.84 33.88 3.66
N GLY A 476 20.84 33.14 4.77
CA GLY A 476 21.55 33.49 6.01
C GLY A 476 20.68 34.15 7.07
N ARG A 477 19.38 34.37 6.84
CA ARG A 477 18.47 34.89 7.86
C ARG A 477 18.23 33.87 8.96
N THR A 478 18.28 34.33 10.20
CA THR A 478 17.94 33.54 11.38
C THR A 478 16.57 33.95 11.91
N PHE A 479 15.81 33.00 12.42
CA PHE A 479 14.51 33.24 13.04
C PHE A 479 14.50 32.72 14.48
N ASN A 480 13.74 33.38 15.34
CA ASN A 480 13.36 32.81 16.64
C ASN A 480 11.98 32.12 16.54
N ASP A 481 11.65 31.28 17.52
CA ASP A 481 10.42 30.46 17.51
C ASP A 481 9.13 31.30 17.46
N THR A 482 9.13 32.53 18.00
CA THR A 482 7.97 33.43 17.97
C THR A 482 7.79 34.05 16.58
N GLU A 483 8.87 34.42 15.92
CA GLU A 483 8.87 34.97 14.57
C GLU A 483 8.38 33.93 13.56
N ILE A 484 8.87 32.68 13.65
CA ILE A 484 8.41 31.57 12.79
C ILE A 484 6.89 31.41 12.90
N ARG A 485 6.34 31.34 14.12
CA ARG A 485 4.91 31.22 14.36
C ARG A 485 4.13 32.39 13.75
N SER A 486 4.59 33.62 13.99
CA SER A 486 3.93 34.82 13.45
C SER A 486 3.93 34.85 11.92
N LYS A 487 5.03 34.46 11.27
CA LYS A 487 5.11 34.40 9.81
C LYS A 487 4.19 33.33 9.21
N ILE A 488 4.08 32.18 9.86
CA ILE A 488 3.15 31.12 9.43
C ILE A 488 1.70 31.57 9.62
N GLU A 489 1.36 32.21 10.74
CA GLU A 489 0.02 32.78 10.95
C GLU A 489 -0.32 33.83 9.89
N GLN A 490 0.63 34.71 9.53
CA GLN A 490 0.46 35.67 8.45
C GLN A 490 0.23 34.99 7.10
N LEU A 491 1.00 33.94 6.78
CA LEU A 491 0.84 33.19 5.54
C LEU A 491 -0.53 32.52 5.46
N LEU A 492 -0.97 31.87 6.53
CA LEU A 492 -2.27 31.17 6.56
C LEU A 492 -3.46 32.13 6.52
N ALA A 493 -3.27 33.39 6.91
CA ALA A 493 -4.26 34.45 6.80
C ALA A 493 -4.18 35.24 5.47
N ASP A 494 -3.14 35.04 4.65
CA ASP A 494 -2.96 35.78 3.40
C ASP A 494 -3.96 35.34 2.33
N THR A 495 -4.66 36.32 1.75
CA THR A 495 -5.72 36.06 0.77
C THR A 495 -5.21 35.44 -0.54
N ASN A 496 -3.99 35.78 -0.97
CA ASN A 496 -3.41 35.19 -2.17
C ASN A 496 -3.04 33.73 -1.90
N TYR A 497 -2.38 33.45 -0.77
CA TYR A 497 -2.07 32.08 -0.35
C TYR A 497 -3.33 31.21 -0.32
N ILE A 498 -4.39 31.67 0.37
CA ILE A 498 -5.68 30.94 0.44
C ILE A 498 -6.23 30.65 -0.96
N SER A 499 -6.18 31.64 -1.87
CA SER A 499 -6.66 31.46 -3.25
C SER A 499 -5.90 30.36 -4.02
N PHE A 500 -4.59 30.21 -3.77
CA PHE A 500 -3.75 29.18 -4.39
C PHE A 500 -3.88 27.79 -3.75
N THR A 501 -4.62 27.66 -2.65
CA THR A 501 -4.81 26.38 -1.93
C THR A 501 -6.26 25.90 -1.87
N ASN A 502 -7.22 26.67 -2.41
CA ASN A 502 -8.65 26.32 -2.35
C ASN A 502 -9.06 25.24 -3.36
N GLU A 503 -8.64 25.38 -4.62
CA GLU A 503 -9.00 24.47 -5.71
C GLU A 503 -7.82 24.24 -6.63
N PHE A 504 -7.78 23.07 -7.28
CA PHE A 504 -6.74 22.68 -8.24
C PHE A 504 -5.32 22.96 -7.74
N ILE A 505 -5.05 22.48 -6.52
CA ILE A 505 -3.85 22.78 -5.74
C ILE A 505 -2.57 22.48 -6.54
N ASN A 506 -2.58 21.50 -7.43
CA ASN A 506 -1.40 21.13 -8.21
C ASN A 506 -1.28 21.86 -9.57
N ASP A 507 -2.18 22.79 -9.91
CA ASP A 507 -2.06 23.58 -11.14
C ASP A 507 -0.83 24.49 -11.09
N THR A 508 -0.27 24.75 -12.27
CA THR A 508 1.03 25.41 -12.43
C THR A 508 1.10 26.74 -11.71
N GLY A 509 0.07 27.59 -11.90
CA GLY A 509 -0.02 28.90 -11.24
C GLY A 509 -0.17 28.81 -9.72
N ASN A 510 -0.91 27.82 -9.22
CA ASN A 510 -1.19 27.67 -7.79
C ASN A 510 0.03 27.21 -7.00
N VAL A 511 0.82 26.27 -7.53
CA VAL A 511 2.07 25.82 -6.90
C VAL A 511 3.09 26.95 -6.83
N ILE A 512 3.34 27.62 -7.95
CA ILE A 512 4.29 28.74 -8.01
C ILE A 512 3.82 29.88 -7.12
N GLY A 513 2.53 30.23 -7.20
CA GLY A 513 1.91 31.30 -6.43
C GLY A 513 2.04 31.10 -4.93
N ARG A 514 1.65 29.93 -4.39
CA ARG A 514 1.71 29.68 -2.95
C ARG A 514 3.13 29.72 -2.38
N VAL A 515 4.12 29.21 -3.14
CA VAL A 515 5.52 29.20 -2.71
C VAL A 515 6.09 30.62 -2.75
N LYS A 516 5.83 31.40 -3.81
CA LYS A 516 6.26 32.80 -3.89
C LYS A 516 5.69 33.67 -2.78
N THR A 517 4.40 33.50 -2.47
CA THR A 517 3.76 34.20 -1.34
C THR A 517 4.43 33.84 -0.03
N ALA A 518 4.74 32.56 0.20
CA ALA A 518 5.46 32.12 1.40
C ALA A 518 6.85 32.75 1.50
N ILE A 519 7.65 32.74 0.43
CA ILE A 519 8.97 33.37 0.39
C ILE A 519 8.85 34.85 0.79
N LYS A 520 7.96 35.61 0.15
CA LYS A 520 7.76 37.04 0.43
C LYS A 520 7.41 37.31 1.89
N ILE A 521 6.55 36.48 2.50
CA ILE A 521 6.15 36.65 3.90
C ILE A 521 7.31 36.34 4.85
N PHE A 522 8.06 35.27 4.59
CA PHE A 522 9.25 34.95 5.38
C PHE A 522 10.40 35.94 5.17
N GLU A 523 10.50 36.63 4.04
CA GLU A 523 11.50 37.68 3.76
C GLU A 523 11.18 39.03 4.40
N ALA A 524 9.90 39.36 4.56
CA ALA A 524 9.47 40.55 5.30
C ALA A 524 9.86 40.47 6.79
#